data_AF-A0A7V3MJD8-F1
#
_entry.id   AF-A0A7V3MJD8-F1
#
_cell.length_a   1.000
_cell.length_b   1.000
_cell.length_c   1.000
_cell.angle_alpha   90.00
_cell.angle_beta   90.00
_cell.angle_gamma   90.00
#
_symmetry.space_group_name_H-M   'P 1'
#
loop_
_entity.id
_entity.type
_entity.pdbx_description
1 polymer ?
#
loop_
_entity_poly.entity_id
_entity_poly.type
_entity_poly.pdbx_seq_one_letter_code
_entity_poly.pdbx_strand_id
1 'polypeptide(L)'
;MSKRLVIMILILSAGATAQANPLILAPTAATLTTGQVRAEAALSSGNRDGHYYWLAAGLQQYELNAIGFQKRGERVQAAIGAQASFLPETSLSPGIAFGISDIASQWDGVGVYAVVTKRLPVGESSPVIRELAATVGVGVLGIKGPFGGIEAKLAGKFFVQAEWDSHDLNGAVGWQPIGLFRVKAYSIRGDTYYGAEVVPVTF
;
A
#
# COMPACT_ATOMS: atom_id res chain seq x y z
N MET A 1 3.87 -36.74 0.13
CA MET A 1 3.67 -35.54 0.98
C MET A 1 2.73 -35.93 2.11
N SER A 2 3.14 -35.82 3.38
CA SER A 2 2.32 -36.33 4.49
C SER A 2 1.06 -35.47 4.68
N LYS A 3 -0.09 -36.10 4.98
CA LYS A 3 -1.36 -35.39 5.22
C LYS A 3 -1.27 -34.34 6.34
N ARG A 4 -0.30 -34.50 7.26
CA ARG A 4 0.00 -33.54 8.33
C ARG A 4 0.63 -32.25 7.81
N LEU A 5 1.44 -32.30 6.74
CA LEU A 5 2.03 -31.13 6.10
C LEU A 5 0.97 -30.26 5.42
N VAL A 6 -0.01 -30.88 4.77
CA VAL A 6 -1.11 -30.16 4.09
C VAL A 6 -2.03 -29.47 5.10
N ILE A 7 -2.34 -30.12 6.22
CA ILE A 7 -3.17 -29.52 7.29
C ILE A 7 -2.44 -28.36 7.98
N MET A 8 -1.12 -28.47 8.18
CA MET A 8 -0.32 -27.40 8.78
C MET A 8 -0.23 -26.16 7.87
N ILE A 9 -0.13 -26.35 6.54
CA ILE A 9 -0.19 -25.26 5.53
C ILE A 9 -1.59 -24.60 5.49
N LEU A 10 -2.66 -25.38 5.67
CA LEU A 10 -4.04 -24.87 5.70
C LEU A 10 -4.43 -24.12 6.99
N ILE A 11 -3.78 -24.41 8.12
CA ILE A 11 -4.03 -23.72 9.40
C ILE A 11 -3.26 -22.39 9.49
N LEU A 12 -2.11 -22.27 8.80
CA LEU A 12 -1.32 -21.03 8.73
C LEU A 12 -1.91 -19.95 7.80
N SER A 13 -2.94 -20.27 7.02
CA SER A 13 -3.54 -19.36 6.01
C SER A 13 -4.79 -18.60 6.47
N ALA A 14 -5.21 -18.75 7.74
CA ALA A 14 -6.42 -18.12 8.28
C ALA A 14 -6.17 -16.85 9.12
N GLY A 15 -4.94 -16.34 9.17
CA GLY A 15 -4.67 -15.03 9.75
C GLY A 15 -5.24 -13.96 8.85
N ALA A 16 -6.22 -13.17 9.33
CA ALA A 16 -6.69 -11.99 8.65
C ALA A 16 -5.48 -11.09 8.33
N THR A 17 -5.04 -11.10 7.08
CA THR A 17 -3.90 -10.31 6.62
C THR A 17 -4.31 -8.86 6.74
N ALA A 18 -3.88 -8.19 7.81
CA ALA A 18 -3.85 -6.74 7.85
C ALA A 18 -3.02 -6.30 6.62
N GLN A 19 -3.70 -5.84 5.57
CA GLN A 19 -3.05 -5.55 4.30
C GLN A 19 -2.16 -4.32 4.49
N ALA A 20 -0.87 -4.57 4.56
CA ALA A 20 0.13 -3.54 4.58
C ALA A 20 0.39 -3.09 3.15
N ASN A 21 -0.42 -2.13 2.72
CA ASN A 21 -0.33 -1.53 1.40
C ASN A 21 -0.22 -0.01 1.59
N PRO A 22 0.66 0.69 0.85
CA PRO A 22 0.43 2.10 0.60
C PRO A 22 -0.94 2.24 -0.04
N LEU A 23 -1.55 3.40 0.15
CA LEU A 23 -2.87 3.62 -0.45
C LEU A 23 -2.73 3.63 -1.98
N ILE A 24 -1.93 4.56 -2.50
CA ILE A 24 -1.39 4.53 -3.87
C ILE A 24 0.11 4.89 -3.79
N LEU A 25 0.44 6.10 -3.33
CA LEU A 25 1.79 6.57 -3.00
C LEU A 25 1.96 6.86 -1.52
N ALA A 26 0.88 7.29 -0.85
CA ALA A 26 0.91 7.65 0.55
C ALA A 26 1.12 6.41 1.45
N PRO A 27 1.99 6.51 2.48
CA PRO A 27 2.15 5.44 3.45
C PRO A 27 0.87 5.26 4.26
N THR A 28 0.70 4.06 4.83
CA THR A 28 -0.38 3.74 5.79
C THR A 28 0.22 3.16 7.05
N ALA A 29 -0.50 3.17 8.17
CA ALA A 29 0.00 2.59 9.40
C ALA A 29 0.03 1.05 9.41
N ALA A 30 -0.48 0.38 8.37
CA ALA A 30 -0.39 -1.06 8.24
C ALA A 30 0.97 -1.44 7.60
N THR A 31 1.82 -2.13 8.37
CA THR A 31 3.14 -2.62 7.92
C THR A 31 3.15 -4.12 7.67
N LEU A 32 3.97 -4.57 6.72
CA LEU A 32 4.21 -5.98 6.44
C LEU A 32 4.81 -6.65 7.69
N THR A 33 4.31 -7.84 8.03
CA THR A 33 4.90 -8.64 9.11
C THR A 33 6.15 -9.38 8.60
N THR A 34 7.00 -9.86 9.50
CA THR A 34 8.16 -10.70 9.14
C THR A 34 7.80 -11.80 8.14
N GLY A 35 8.58 -11.89 7.06
CA GLY A 35 8.39 -12.92 6.04
C GLY A 35 7.32 -12.58 5.01
N GLN A 36 6.66 -11.42 5.10
CA GLN A 36 5.75 -10.95 4.06
C GLN A 36 6.48 -10.13 3.01
N VAL A 37 6.13 -10.31 1.74
CA VAL A 37 6.57 -9.46 0.62
C VAL A 37 5.39 -8.98 -0.21
N ARG A 38 5.55 -7.81 -0.82
CA ARG A 38 4.60 -7.19 -1.75
C ARG A 38 5.34 -6.72 -2.99
N ALA A 39 4.69 -6.86 -4.15
CA ALA A 39 5.17 -6.31 -5.41
C ALA A 39 4.01 -5.72 -6.21
N GLU A 40 4.21 -4.55 -6.81
CA GLU A 40 3.21 -3.88 -7.64
C GLU A 40 3.89 -3.19 -8.83
N ALA A 41 3.20 -3.16 -9.96
CA ALA A 41 3.64 -2.41 -11.14
C ALA A 41 2.45 -1.70 -11.78
N ALA A 42 2.63 -0.45 -12.18
CA ALA A 42 1.64 0.36 -12.87
C ALA A 42 2.25 0.99 -14.12
N LEU A 43 1.66 0.72 -15.28
CA LEU A 43 2.18 1.10 -16.59
C LEU A 43 1.32 2.22 -17.18
N SER A 44 1.93 3.32 -17.64
CA SER A 44 1.21 4.38 -18.37
C SER A 44 0.58 3.81 -19.64
N SER A 45 -0.68 4.15 -19.88
CA SER A 45 -1.44 3.74 -21.07
C SER A 45 -0.83 4.23 -22.39
N GLY A 46 -0.10 5.36 -22.35
CA GLY A 46 0.49 6.02 -23.52
C GLY A 46 2.00 5.87 -23.65
N ASN A 47 2.67 5.22 -22.69
CA ASN A 47 4.14 5.08 -22.63
C ASN A 47 4.89 6.44 -22.70
N ARG A 48 4.23 7.53 -22.29
CA ARG A 48 4.80 8.89 -22.24
C ARG A 48 5.13 9.29 -20.81
N ASP A 49 4.34 8.81 -19.86
CA ASP A 49 4.32 9.29 -18.47
C ASP A 49 5.05 8.32 -17.52
N GLY A 50 5.75 7.35 -18.11
CA GLY A 50 6.58 6.39 -17.40
C GLY A 50 5.83 5.23 -16.75
N HIS A 51 6.53 4.53 -15.87
CA HIS A 51 6.06 3.34 -15.17
C HIS A 51 6.44 3.43 -13.70
N TYR A 52 5.55 2.98 -12.82
CA TYR A 52 5.79 2.83 -11.41
C TYR A 52 5.98 1.36 -11.04
N TYR A 53 6.87 1.12 -10.09
CA TYR A 53 7.15 -0.19 -9.51
C TYR A 53 7.24 -0.04 -8.00
N TRP A 54 6.58 -0.90 -7.25
CA TRP A 54 6.69 -0.96 -5.80
C TRP A 54 7.16 -2.35 -5.38
N LEU A 55 8.08 -2.36 -4.42
CA LEU A 55 8.52 -3.57 -3.72
C LEU A 55 8.53 -3.28 -2.23
N ALA A 56 8.09 -4.23 -1.42
CA ALA A 56 8.20 -4.11 0.03
C ALA A 56 8.39 -5.48 0.69
N ALA A 57 9.07 -5.47 1.84
CA ALA A 57 9.32 -6.64 2.66
C ALA A 57 9.20 -6.32 4.15
N GLY A 58 8.53 -7.19 4.90
CA GLY A 58 8.39 -7.08 6.35
C GLY A 58 9.52 -7.77 7.10
N LEU A 59 10.08 -7.08 8.10
CA LEU A 59 11.14 -7.54 8.99
C LEU A 59 10.83 -7.11 10.43
N GLN A 60 10.34 -8.03 11.25
CA GLN A 60 9.88 -7.76 12.61
C GLN A 60 8.79 -6.68 12.63
N GLN A 61 9.06 -5.56 13.29
CA GLN A 61 8.19 -4.38 13.39
C GLN A 61 8.44 -3.34 12.29
N TYR A 62 9.36 -3.65 11.36
CA TYR A 62 9.78 -2.77 10.28
C TYR A 62 9.28 -3.28 8.93
N GLU A 63 8.93 -2.37 8.04
CA GLU A 63 8.74 -2.62 6.61
C GLU A 63 9.82 -1.85 5.85
N LEU A 64 10.56 -2.54 4.99
CA LEU A 64 11.41 -1.92 3.99
C LEU A 64 10.64 -1.82 2.68
N ASN A 65 10.71 -0.67 2.02
CA ASN A 65 10.02 -0.45 0.76
C ASN A 65 10.92 0.26 -0.26
N ALA A 66 10.62 0.04 -1.53
CA ALA A 66 11.22 0.74 -2.65
C ALA A 66 10.12 1.10 -3.65
N ILE A 67 10.11 2.36 -4.08
CA ILE A 67 9.24 2.85 -5.14
C ILE A 67 10.13 3.32 -6.28
N GLY A 68 10.05 2.64 -7.41
CA GLY A 68 10.73 3.01 -8.64
C GLY A 68 9.80 3.74 -9.59
N PHE A 69 10.29 4.81 -10.23
CA PHE A 69 9.65 5.46 -11.35
C PHE A 69 10.61 5.52 -12.52
N GLN A 70 10.12 5.15 -13.70
CA GLN A 70 10.90 5.16 -14.91
C GLN A 70 10.17 5.92 -16.00
N LYS A 71 10.66 7.11 -16.32
CA LYS A 71 10.25 7.83 -17.53
C LYS A 71 10.91 7.23 -18.77
N ARG A 72 10.27 7.36 -19.93
CA ARG A 72 10.77 6.80 -21.19
C ARG A 72 12.15 7.34 -21.55
N GLY A 73 13.12 6.45 -21.74
CA GLY A 73 14.49 6.81 -22.12
C GLY A 73 15.35 7.27 -20.94
N GLU A 74 14.80 7.31 -19.74
CA GLU A 74 15.53 7.67 -18.53
C GLU A 74 15.85 6.42 -17.69
N ARG A 75 16.85 6.56 -16.81
CA ARG A 75 17.14 5.54 -15.79
C ARG A 75 16.02 5.53 -14.75
N VAL A 76 15.78 4.36 -14.16
CA VAL A 76 14.87 4.23 -13.03
C VAL A 76 15.40 5.08 -11.87
N GLN A 77 14.55 5.96 -11.35
CA GLN A 77 14.77 6.66 -10.10
C GLN A 77 14.02 5.89 -9.01
N ALA A 78 14.69 5.57 -7.90
CA ALA A 78 14.11 4.75 -6.85
C ALA A 78 14.19 5.44 -5.48
N ALA A 79 13.04 5.65 -4.87
CA ALA A 79 12.93 6.06 -3.48
C ALA A 79 12.91 4.80 -2.60
N ILE A 80 13.91 4.66 -1.73
CA ILE A 80 13.98 3.57 -0.74
C ILE A 80 13.51 4.12 0.61
N GLY A 81 12.61 3.40 1.27
CA GLY A 81 12.05 3.78 2.55
C GLY A 81 12.08 2.65 3.57
N ALA A 82 11.88 3.05 4.82
CA ALA A 82 11.66 2.16 5.95
C ALA A 82 10.54 2.72 6.84
N GLN A 83 9.66 1.87 7.33
CA GLN A 83 8.56 2.23 8.22
C GLN A 83 8.56 1.31 9.44
N ALA A 84 8.25 1.83 10.62
CA ALA A 84 8.05 1.07 11.84
C ALA A 84 6.62 1.24 12.35
N SER A 85 5.93 0.14 12.61
CA SER A 85 4.62 0.16 13.28
C SER A 85 4.81 0.39 14.78
N PHE A 86 4.44 1.57 15.26
CA PHE A 86 4.56 1.93 16.68
C PHE A 86 3.39 1.36 17.49
N LEU A 87 2.17 1.52 16.98
CA LEU A 87 0.96 0.94 17.55
C LEU A 87 0.23 0.19 16.46
N PRO A 88 0.11 -1.14 16.52
CA PRO A 88 -0.68 -1.88 15.54
C PRO A 88 -2.16 -1.50 15.69
N GLU A 89 -2.86 -1.49 14.57
CA GLU A 89 -4.29 -1.24 14.55
C GLU A 89 -5.06 -2.33 15.32
N THR A 90 -6.10 -1.94 16.07
CA THR A 90 -7.04 -2.87 16.71
C THR A 90 -8.48 -2.51 16.33
N SER A 91 -9.47 -3.25 16.84
CA SER A 91 -10.87 -2.86 16.69
C SER A 91 -11.19 -1.52 17.35
N LEU A 92 -10.49 -1.15 18.43
CA LEU A 92 -10.76 0.05 19.22
C LEU A 92 -9.80 1.22 18.94
N SER A 93 -8.55 0.93 18.58
CA SER A 93 -7.52 1.95 18.31
C SER A 93 -7.14 2.01 16.84
N PRO A 94 -6.75 3.18 16.30
CA PRO A 94 -6.10 3.24 15.00
C PRO A 94 -4.68 2.64 15.07
N GLY A 95 -4.14 2.27 13.92
CA GLY A 95 -2.71 1.99 13.78
C GLY A 95 -1.93 3.30 13.71
N ILE A 96 -0.71 3.30 14.25
CA ILE A 96 0.23 4.42 14.19
C ILE A 96 1.57 3.90 13.72
N ALA A 97 2.14 4.55 12.70
CA ALA A 97 3.47 4.24 12.19
C ALA A 97 4.30 5.50 11.95
N PHE A 98 5.61 5.32 11.97
CA PHE A 98 6.60 6.33 11.62
C PHE A 98 7.50 5.78 10.54
N GLY A 99 7.94 6.61 9.61
CA GLY A 99 8.82 6.14 8.57
C GLY A 99 9.71 7.21 7.99
N ILE A 100 10.67 6.72 7.22
CA ILE A 100 11.60 7.49 6.41
C ILE A 100 11.40 7.04 4.96
N SER A 101 11.41 7.99 4.05
CA SER A 101 11.23 7.82 2.61
C SER A 101 12.43 8.42 1.88
N ASP A 102 12.69 7.90 0.69
CA ASP A 102 13.76 8.35 -0.20
C ASP A 102 15.12 8.53 0.52
N ILE A 103 15.55 7.51 1.25
CA ILE A 103 16.82 7.47 1.99
C ILE A 103 18.01 7.69 1.04
N ALA A 104 17.87 7.28 -0.22
CA ALA A 104 18.88 7.45 -1.27
C ALA A 104 18.83 8.83 -1.94
N SER A 105 17.85 9.68 -1.60
CA SER A 105 17.66 11.04 -2.11
C SER A 105 17.62 11.12 -3.64
N GLN A 106 16.87 10.23 -4.30
CA GLN A 106 16.77 10.15 -5.76
C GLN A 106 15.54 10.85 -6.34
N TRP A 107 14.56 11.25 -5.53
CA TRP A 107 13.40 12.04 -5.94
C TRP A 107 13.37 13.39 -5.24
N ASP A 108 12.59 13.50 -4.17
CA ASP A 108 12.30 14.75 -3.47
C ASP A 108 13.18 14.94 -2.23
N GLY A 109 14.14 14.02 -2.03
CA GLY A 109 15.05 13.99 -0.89
C GLY A 109 14.48 13.20 0.28
N VAL A 110 15.31 13.02 1.32
CA VAL A 110 14.94 12.22 2.50
C VAL A 110 13.71 12.83 3.20
N GLY A 111 12.61 12.09 3.27
CA GLY A 111 11.39 12.50 3.98
C GLY A 111 11.17 11.69 5.25
N VAL A 112 10.69 12.32 6.31
CA VAL A 112 10.27 11.64 7.55
C VAL A 112 8.80 11.91 7.78
N TYR A 113 8.04 10.90 8.20
CA TYR A 113 6.59 11.04 8.37
C TYR A 113 6.07 10.27 9.58
N ALA A 114 4.88 10.69 10.01
CA ALA A 114 4.02 9.95 10.93
C ALA A 114 2.66 9.74 10.26
N VAL A 115 2.07 8.57 10.44
CA VAL A 115 0.80 8.20 9.82
C VAL A 115 -0.09 7.45 10.79
N VAL A 116 -1.39 7.72 10.70
CA VAL A 116 -2.46 7.07 11.45
C VAL A 116 -3.46 6.48 10.46
N THR A 117 -3.80 5.20 10.64
CA THR A 117 -4.78 4.52 9.79
C THR A 117 -5.82 3.80 10.64
N LYS A 118 -7.09 3.87 10.24
CA LYS A 118 -8.19 3.13 10.87
C LYS A 118 -9.08 2.49 9.82
N ARG A 119 -9.31 1.18 9.96
CA ARG A 119 -10.31 0.39 9.27
C ARG A 119 -11.59 0.36 10.11
N LEU A 120 -12.68 0.58 9.42
CA LEU A 120 -14.04 0.60 9.94
C LEU A 120 -14.79 -0.55 9.26
N PRO A 121 -15.23 -1.57 10.00
CA PRO A 121 -16.11 -2.59 9.45
C PRO A 121 -17.47 -1.94 9.16
N VAL A 122 -17.83 -1.82 7.88
CA VAL A 122 -19.11 -1.24 7.45
C VAL A 122 -20.09 -2.33 6.99
N GLY A 123 -19.63 -3.58 6.91
CA GLY A 123 -20.30 -4.66 6.17
C GLY A 123 -21.70 -5.06 6.63
N GLU A 124 -22.10 -4.78 7.87
CA GLU A 124 -23.49 -4.97 8.34
C GLU A 124 -24.38 -3.77 8.01
N SER A 125 -23.80 -2.57 7.96
CA SER A 125 -24.52 -1.31 7.71
C SER A 125 -24.68 -0.98 6.22
N SER A 126 -23.90 -1.61 5.34
CA SER A 126 -23.97 -1.39 3.89
C SER A 126 -23.88 -2.69 3.09
N PRO A 127 -24.81 -2.95 2.14
CA PRO A 127 -24.70 -4.09 1.24
C PRO A 127 -23.57 -3.94 0.22
N VAL A 128 -23.12 -2.70 -0.01
CA VAL A 128 -22.14 -2.33 -1.05
C VAL A 128 -20.74 -2.19 -0.46
N ILE A 129 -20.59 -1.45 0.65
CA ILE A 129 -19.29 -1.18 1.28
C ILE A 129 -19.07 -2.19 2.40
N ARG A 130 -18.05 -3.03 2.29
CA ARG A 130 -17.72 -4.05 3.29
C ARG A 130 -16.77 -3.53 4.34
N GLU A 131 -15.80 -2.74 3.92
CA GLU A 131 -14.76 -2.17 4.77
C GLU A 131 -14.39 -0.80 4.23
N LEU A 132 -14.15 0.15 5.13
CA LEU A 132 -13.61 1.47 4.83
C LEU A 132 -12.35 1.67 5.65
N ALA A 133 -11.23 2.01 5.03
CA ALA A 133 -10.02 2.45 5.69
C ALA A 133 -9.83 3.95 5.46
N ALA A 134 -9.46 4.68 6.51
CA ALA A 134 -9.08 6.08 6.42
C ALA A 134 -7.66 6.24 6.97
N THR A 135 -6.86 7.04 6.28
CA THR A 135 -5.46 7.34 6.61
C THR A 135 -5.26 8.84 6.63
N VAL A 136 -4.55 9.31 7.65
CA VAL A 136 -4.06 10.69 7.74
C VAL A 136 -2.62 10.68 8.24
N GLY A 137 -1.81 11.58 7.72
CA GLY A 137 -0.42 11.68 8.12
C GLY A 137 0.14 13.07 7.89
N VAL A 138 1.37 13.25 8.38
CA VAL A 138 2.15 14.46 8.18
C VAL A 138 3.59 14.07 7.91
N GLY A 139 4.18 14.74 6.92
CA GLY A 139 5.58 14.61 6.59
C GLY A 139 6.36 15.90 6.85
N VAL A 140 7.66 15.72 7.06
CA VAL A 140 8.68 16.77 7.00
C VAL A 140 9.80 16.37 6.03
N LEU A 141 10.56 17.37 5.56
CA LEU A 141 11.68 17.22 4.62
C LEU A 141 11.25 16.78 3.22
N GLY A 142 11.57 15.57 2.74
CA GLY A 142 11.19 15.09 1.39
C GLY A 142 9.69 14.88 1.18
N ILE A 143 8.94 14.53 2.23
CA ILE A 143 7.47 14.50 2.22
C ILE A 143 7.03 15.72 3.02
N LYS A 144 6.52 16.79 2.40
CA LYS A 144 6.19 18.03 3.12
C LYS A 144 4.69 18.20 3.28
N GLY A 145 4.26 18.34 4.54
CA GLY A 145 2.91 18.75 4.87
C GLY A 145 1.97 17.57 5.16
N PRO A 146 0.68 17.86 5.35
CA PRO A 146 -0.32 16.83 5.59
C PRO A 146 -0.58 16.01 4.33
N PHE A 147 -0.92 14.74 4.53
CA PHE A 147 -1.43 13.85 3.50
C PHE A 147 -2.53 12.96 4.08
N GLY A 148 -3.31 12.34 3.22
CA GLY A 148 -4.35 11.42 3.67
C GLY A 148 -5.04 10.71 2.53
N GLY A 149 -5.93 9.80 2.88
CA GLY A 149 -6.70 9.09 1.89
C GLY A 149 -7.62 8.04 2.47
N ILE A 150 -8.41 7.45 1.58
CA ILE A 150 -9.42 6.45 1.90
C ILE A 150 -9.29 5.24 0.98
N GLU A 151 -9.56 4.05 1.51
CA GLU A 151 -9.80 2.83 0.75
C GLU A 151 -11.19 2.30 1.12
N ALA A 152 -12.05 2.05 0.13
CA ALA A 152 -13.30 1.34 0.35
C ALA A 152 -13.27 0.00 -0.39
N LYS A 153 -13.41 -1.09 0.36
CA LYS A 153 -13.61 -2.43 -0.20
C LYS A 153 -15.10 -2.65 -0.42
N LEU A 154 -15.45 -3.01 -1.63
CA LEU A 154 -16.81 -3.15 -2.11
C LEU A 154 -17.20 -4.63 -2.24
N ALA A 155 -18.50 -4.89 -2.42
CA ALA A 155 -19.00 -6.20 -2.80
C ALA A 155 -18.30 -6.72 -4.08
N GLY A 156 -18.18 -8.04 -4.22
CA GLY A 156 -17.51 -8.64 -5.38
C GLY A 156 -15.99 -8.51 -5.41
N LYS A 157 -15.37 -8.14 -4.27
CA LYS A 157 -13.92 -7.92 -4.13
C LYS A 157 -13.38 -6.76 -4.98
N PHE A 158 -14.25 -5.83 -5.36
CA PHE A 158 -13.84 -4.55 -5.91
C PHE A 158 -13.36 -3.63 -4.81
N PHE A 159 -12.56 -2.63 -5.15
CA PHE A 159 -12.15 -1.60 -4.22
C PHE A 159 -11.92 -0.28 -4.95
N VAL A 160 -12.00 0.81 -4.20
CA VAL A 160 -11.68 2.16 -4.65
C VAL A 160 -10.76 2.82 -3.64
N GLN A 161 -9.82 3.60 -4.13
CA GLN A 161 -8.82 4.32 -3.34
C GLN A 161 -8.77 5.77 -3.80
N ALA A 162 -8.60 6.69 -2.87
CA ALA A 162 -8.34 8.09 -3.15
C ALA A 162 -7.36 8.63 -2.12
N GLU A 163 -6.31 9.31 -2.58
CA GLU A 163 -5.27 9.88 -1.72
C GLU A 163 -4.95 11.32 -2.14
N TRP A 164 -4.46 12.09 -1.19
CA TRP A 164 -4.00 13.46 -1.37
C TRP A 164 -2.70 13.70 -0.61
N ASP A 165 -1.71 14.32 -1.25
CA ASP A 165 -0.35 14.55 -0.70
C ASP A 165 0.10 16.02 -0.75
N SER A 166 -0.73 16.93 -0.22
CA SER A 166 -0.53 18.40 -0.25
C SER A 166 -0.48 19.05 -1.64
N HIS A 167 -0.15 18.31 -2.70
CA HIS A 167 0.04 18.82 -4.06
C HIS A 167 -0.88 18.13 -5.05
N ASP A 168 -0.96 16.80 -4.98
CA ASP A 168 -1.67 15.99 -5.97
C ASP A 168 -2.83 15.22 -5.33
N LEU A 169 -3.81 14.92 -6.17
CA LEU A 169 -4.89 13.99 -5.87
C LEU A 169 -4.69 12.75 -6.73
N ASN A 170 -4.51 11.59 -6.09
CA ASN A 170 -4.41 10.31 -6.79
C ASN A 170 -5.63 9.45 -6.49
N GLY A 171 -5.99 8.58 -7.41
CA GLY A 171 -7.11 7.67 -7.27
C GLY A 171 -6.84 6.33 -7.93
N ALA A 172 -7.48 5.28 -7.43
CA ALA A 172 -7.46 3.99 -8.07
C ALA A 172 -8.80 3.26 -7.91
N VAL A 173 -9.13 2.47 -8.92
CA VAL A 173 -10.21 1.48 -8.86
C VAL A 173 -9.61 0.13 -9.18
N GLY A 174 -10.04 -0.91 -8.48
CA GLY A 174 -9.43 -2.22 -8.66
C GLY A 174 -10.33 -3.38 -8.30
N TRP A 175 -9.83 -4.56 -8.63
CA TRP A 175 -10.49 -5.83 -8.41
C TRP A 175 -9.49 -6.86 -7.89
N GLN A 176 -9.88 -7.59 -6.83
CA GLN A 176 -9.10 -8.65 -6.21
C GLN A 176 -9.76 -10.01 -6.50
N PRO A 177 -9.63 -10.59 -7.71
CA PRO A 177 -10.32 -11.84 -8.05
C PRO A 177 -9.98 -12.98 -7.09
N ILE A 178 -8.71 -13.07 -6.72
CA ILE A 178 -8.14 -14.07 -5.82
C ILE A 178 -7.42 -13.40 -4.66
N GLY A 179 -7.25 -14.13 -3.56
CA GLY A 179 -6.64 -13.61 -2.33
C GLY A 179 -5.20 -13.12 -2.47
N LEU A 180 -4.52 -13.42 -3.59
CA LEU A 180 -3.10 -13.15 -3.83
C LEU A 180 -2.83 -12.01 -4.84
N PHE A 181 -3.84 -11.56 -5.58
CA PHE A 181 -3.62 -10.69 -6.73
C PHE A 181 -4.71 -9.64 -6.90
N ARG A 182 -4.29 -8.41 -7.19
CA ARG A 182 -5.17 -7.30 -7.56
C ARG A 182 -4.81 -6.77 -8.92
N VAL A 183 -5.82 -6.36 -9.67
CA VAL A 183 -5.68 -5.51 -10.84
C VAL A 183 -6.22 -4.13 -10.51
N LYS A 184 -5.58 -3.09 -11.03
CA LYS A 184 -5.88 -1.70 -10.71
C LYS A 184 -5.79 -0.83 -11.96
N ALA A 185 -6.70 0.15 -12.04
CA ALA A 185 -6.57 1.32 -12.89
C ALA A 185 -6.37 2.53 -11.98
N TYR A 186 -5.39 3.36 -12.28
CA TYR A 186 -4.97 4.48 -11.44
C TYR A 186 -5.06 5.80 -12.21
N SER A 187 -5.30 6.86 -11.47
CA SER A 187 -5.00 8.24 -11.83
C SER A 187 -3.94 8.73 -10.86
N ILE A 188 -2.69 8.90 -11.31
CA ILE A 188 -1.57 9.37 -10.49
C ILE A 188 -1.08 10.68 -11.10
N ARG A 189 -1.15 11.79 -10.35
CA ARG A 189 -0.77 13.13 -10.80
C ARG A 189 -1.42 13.57 -12.12
N GLY A 190 -2.65 13.12 -12.35
CA GLY A 190 -3.42 13.39 -13.58
C GLY A 190 -3.20 12.39 -14.72
N ASP A 191 -2.22 11.49 -14.60
CA ASP A 191 -1.90 10.49 -15.62
C ASP A 191 -2.55 9.13 -15.33
N THR A 192 -2.93 8.42 -16.38
CA THR A 192 -3.63 7.14 -16.28
C THR A 192 -2.69 5.95 -16.39
N TYR A 193 -2.75 5.07 -15.40
CA TYR A 193 -1.96 3.84 -15.33
C TYR A 193 -2.84 2.61 -15.18
N TYR A 194 -2.32 1.47 -15.63
CA TYR A 194 -2.92 0.16 -15.39
C TYR A 194 -1.87 -0.77 -14.82
N GLY A 195 -2.27 -1.56 -13.84
CA GLY A 195 -1.31 -2.30 -13.05
C GLY A 195 -1.86 -3.50 -12.33
N ALA A 196 -0.93 -4.18 -11.67
CA ALA A 196 -1.18 -5.38 -10.92
C ALA A 196 -0.35 -5.37 -9.64
N GLU A 197 -0.93 -5.90 -8.58
CA GLU A 197 -0.30 -6.06 -7.27
C GLU A 197 -0.37 -7.53 -6.86
N VAL A 198 0.77 -8.09 -6.48
CA VAL A 198 0.84 -9.28 -5.64
C VAL A 198 0.70 -8.79 -4.20
N VAL A 199 -0.48 -9.04 -3.62
CA VAL A 199 -0.77 -8.67 -2.23
C VAL A 199 0.17 -9.42 -1.28
N PRO A 200 0.32 -8.99 -0.03
CA PRO A 200 1.30 -9.57 0.90
C PRO A 200 1.26 -11.10 0.96
N VAL A 201 2.37 -11.75 0.59
CA VAL A 201 2.55 -13.22 0.68
C VAL A 201 3.62 -13.56 1.71
N THR A 202 3.34 -14.56 2.55
CA THR A 202 4.29 -15.07 3.55
C THR A 202 5.12 -16.21 2.94
N PHE A 203 6.44 -16.18 3.11
CA PHE A 203 7.36 -17.26 2.71
C PHE A 203 7.94 -18.03 3.90
#